data_AF-A0A7W0MZ66-F1
#
_entry.id   AF-A0A7W0MZ66-F1
#
_cell.length_a   1.000
_cell.length_b   1.000
_cell.length_c   1.000
_cell.angle_alpha   90.00
_cell.angle_beta   90.00
_cell.angle_gamma   90.00
#
_symmetry.space_group_name_H-M   'P 1'
#
loop_
_entity.id
_entity.type
_entity.pdbx_description
1 polymer ?
#
loop_
_entity_poly.entity_id
_entity_poly.type
_entity_poly.pdbx_seq_one_letter_code
_entity_poly.pdbx_strand_id
1 'polypeptide(L)'
;MSTTSRRMRFPGIALAALVTLAVAGTVAVALPPSAAAAAQWQLQQLDADRCWDSMTLDADFNGIAEQVWFDVDNDCRWDTRQYNTRGGDAFHEELSYDMNENGVPEYLLQDIDQRVGYEWLYIDLNQDRRFEAKRIIPGSSLDRLNRDNNRLLVDMTTQQTLNDIRRWASR
;
A
#
# COMPACT_ATOMS: atom_id res chain seq x y z
N MET A 1 -17.44 -65.15 -30.16
CA MET A 1 -17.29 -64.43 -28.89
C MET A 1 -17.34 -62.94 -29.20
N SER A 2 -18.34 -62.25 -28.65
CA SER A 2 -18.67 -60.85 -28.95
C SER A 2 -18.15 -59.97 -27.82
N THR A 3 -17.36 -58.94 -28.13
CA THR A 3 -16.87 -57.95 -27.16
C THR A 3 -17.40 -56.56 -27.53
N THR A 4 -18.43 -56.17 -26.78
CA THR A 4 -19.20 -54.95 -26.90
C THR A 4 -18.37 -53.72 -26.51
N SER A 5 -18.22 -52.76 -27.42
CA SER A 5 -17.55 -51.47 -27.14
C SER A 5 -18.47 -50.59 -26.28
N ARG A 6 -18.02 -50.21 -25.08
CA ARG A 6 -18.70 -49.26 -24.19
C ARG A 6 -18.03 -47.89 -24.35
N ARG A 7 -18.72 -46.95 -25.01
CA ARG A 7 -18.29 -45.55 -25.08
C ARG A 7 -18.49 -44.89 -23.72
N MET A 8 -17.39 -44.49 -23.08
CA MET A 8 -17.41 -43.57 -21.93
C MET A 8 -17.78 -42.16 -22.43
N ARG A 9 -18.85 -41.60 -21.87
CA ARG A 9 -19.22 -40.19 -22.03
C ARG A 9 -18.62 -39.43 -20.84
N PHE A 10 -17.73 -38.48 -21.11
CA PHE A 10 -17.29 -37.49 -20.14
C PHE A 10 -18.28 -36.31 -20.13
N PRO A 11 -18.89 -35.95 -18.99
CA PRO A 11 -19.52 -34.65 -18.80
C PRO A 11 -18.52 -33.70 -18.12
N GLY A 12 -18.35 -32.50 -18.65
CA GLY A 12 -17.42 -31.50 -18.09
C GLY A 12 -17.27 -30.30 -19.02
N ILE A 13 -18.20 -29.34 -18.99
CA ILE A 13 -18.12 -28.07 -18.26
C ILE A 13 -17.41 -26.97 -19.07
N ALA A 14 -18.21 -25.92 -19.33
CA ALA A 14 -17.89 -24.51 -19.52
C ALA A 14 -16.89 -24.10 -20.61
N LEU A 15 -17.41 -23.39 -21.62
CA LEU A 15 -16.74 -22.17 -22.08
C LEU A 15 -17.79 -21.11 -22.45
N ALA A 16 -17.73 -20.03 -21.68
CA ALA A 16 -18.48 -18.81 -21.83
C ALA A 16 -17.88 -17.95 -22.94
N ALA A 17 -18.75 -17.34 -23.75
CA ALA A 17 -18.41 -16.16 -24.53
C ALA A 17 -19.71 -15.39 -24.80
N LEU A 18 -20.22 -14.71 -23.78
CA LEU A 18 -21.26 -13.70 -23.95
C LEU A 18 -20.54 -12.36 -24.15
N VAL A 19 -20.37 -11.96 -25.40
CA VAL A 19 -19.90 -10.61 -25.75
C VAL A 19 -21.11 -9.69 -25.64
N THR A 20 -21.33 -9.10 -24.46
CA THR A 20 -22.24 -7.96 -24.31
C THR A 20 -21.48 -6.68 -24.58
N LEU A 21 -21.62 -6.16 -25.80
CA LEU A 21 -21.24 -4.81 -26.17
C LEU A 21 -22.29 -3.85 -25.57
N ALA A 22 -22.09 -3.40 -24.33
CA ALA A 22 -22.91 -2.36 -23.73
C ALA A 22 -22.37 -0.99 -24.17
N VAL A 23 -23.04 -0.38 -25.14
CA VAL A 23 -22.85 1.02 -25.51
C VAL A 23 -23.29 1.87 -24.32
N ALA A 24 -22.35 2.57 -23.70
CA ALA A 24 -22.62 3.55 -22.65
C ALA A 24 -23.36 4.76 -23.24
N GLY A 25 -24.69 4.72 -23.23
CA GLY A 25 -25.53 5.90 -23.38
C GLY A 25 -26.07 6.29 -22.01
N THR A 26 -25.45 7.27 -21.35
CA THR A 26 -25.93 7.79 -20.07
C THR A 26 -27.09 8.75 -20.29
N VAL A 27 -28.32 8.24 -20.13
CA VAL A 27 -29.47 9.09 -19.80
C VAL A 27 -29.44 9.30 -18.29
N ALA A 28 -29.04 10.50 -17.87
CA ALA A 28 -29.06 10.91 -16.47
C ALA A 28 -30.52 11.04 -15.98
N VAL A 29 -31.07 9.97 -15.41
CA VAL A 29 -32.30 10.05 -14.62
C VAL A 29 -31.89 10.43 -13.21
N ALA A 30 -32.14 11.68 -12.83
CA ALA A 30 -31.90 12.18 -11.48
C ALA A 30 -32.85 11.45 -10.50
N LEU A 31 -32.36 10.40 -9.86
CA LEU A 31 -33.01 9.79 -8.70
C LEU A 31 -32.68 10.62 -7.45
N PRO A 32 -33.64 10.81 -6.53
CA PRO A 32 -33.38 11.54 -5.29
C PRO A 32 -32.31 10.80 -4.45
N PRO A 33 -31.38 11.51 -3.79
CA PRO A 33 -30.34 10.88 -3.00
C PRO A 33 -30.97 10.22 -1.76
N SER A 34 -31.13 8.91 -1.79
CA SER A 34 -31.39 8.12 -0.59
C SER A 34 -30.14 8.06 0.27
N ALA A 35 -30.33 8.24 1.58
CA ALA A 35 -29.32 8.16 2.63
C ALA A 35 -28.36 6.96 2.47
N ALA A 36 -27.08 7.22 2.74
CA ALA A 36 -25.90 6.42 2.43
C ALA A 36 -25.52 6.43 0.94
N ALA A 37 -24.82 7.49 0.51
CA ALA A 37 -23.91 7.33 -0.61
C ALA A 37 -22.98 6.16 -0.27
N ALA A 38 -22.81 5.19 -1.16
CA ALA A 38 -21.76 4.18 -1.03
C ALA A 38 -20.43 4.82 -1.44
N ALA A 39 -19.32 4.37 -0.85
CA ALA A 39 -18.03 5.00 -1.12
C ALA A 39 -17.76 4.84 -2.61
N GLN A 40 -17.57 5.94 -3.32
CA GLN A 40 -17.43 5.95 -4.77
C GLN A 40 -16.04 6.43 -5.14
N TRP A 41 -15.40 5.67 -6.01
CA TRP A 41 -14.16 6.09 -6.64
C TRP A 41 -14.43 7.30 -7.53
N GLN A 42 -13.63 8.35 -7.34
CA GLN A 42 -13.61 9.51 -8.22
C GLN A 42 -12.40 9.37 -9.14
N LEU A 43 -12.63 9.47 -10.45
CA LEU A 43 -11.61 9.32 -11.49
C LEU A 43 -11.29 10.68 -12.08
N GLN A 44 -10.01 10.96 -12.35
CA GLN A 44 -9.55 12.24 -12.86
C GLN A 44 -8.70 12.03 -14.10
N GLN A 45 -9.06 12.75 -15.15
CA GLN A 45 -8.27 12.87 -16.37
C GLN A 45 -7.75 14.33 -16.44
N LEU A 46 -6.44 14.51 -16.37
CA LEU A 46 -5.73 15.79 -16.35
C LEU A 46 -5.16 16.21 -17.72
N ASP A 47 -4.91 15.29 -18.64
CA ASP A 47 -4.21 15.54 -19.92
C ASP A 47 -4.98 15.14 -21.21
N ALA A 48 -6.15 14.53 -21.05
CA ALA A 48 -7.10 14.08 -22.07
C ALA A 48 -6.61 12.99 -23.05
N ASP A 49 -5.71 12.11 -22.62
CA ASP A 49 -5.12 11.07 -23.47
C ASP A 49 -5.92 9.73 -23.55
N ARG A 50 -7.03 9.66 -22.80
CA ARG A 50 -7.99 8.54 -22.62
C ARG A 50 -7.64 7.55 -21.51
N CYS A 51 -6.56 7.78 -20.77
CA CYS A 51 -6.16 7.02 -19.60
C CYS A 51 -6.44 7.83 -18.34
N TRP A 52 -6.69 7.22 -17.19
CA TRP A 52 -7.03 7.99 -15.99
C TRP A 52 -5.73 8.28 -15.22
N ASP A 53 -5.43 9.55 -14.94
CA ASP A 53 -4.18 9.94 -14.25
C ASP A 53 -4.25 9.68 -12.74
N SER A 54 -5.44 9.77 -12.15
CA SER A 54 -5.63 9.47 -10.74
C SER A 54 -7.02 8.98 -10.38
N MET A 55 -7.11 8.26 -9.27
CA MET A 55 -8.38 7.94 -8.63
C MET A 55 -8.33 8.08 -7.11
N THR A 56 -9.41 8.59 -6.52
CA THR A 56 -9.53 8.79 -5.07
C THR A 56 -10.75 8.07 -4.50
N LEU A 57 -10.66 7.66 -3.25
CA LEU A 57 -11.77 7.11 -2.48
C LEU A 57 -11.83 7.78 -1.10
N ASP A 58 -12.92 8.49 -0.86
CA ASP A 58 -13.40 8.86 0.47
C ASP A 58 -14.36 7.74 0.92
N ALA A 59 -13.81 6.78 1.66
CA ALA A 59 -14.47 5.55 2.07
C ALA A 59 -15.51 5.76 3.18
N ASP A 60 -15.35 6.85 3.93
CA ASP A 60 -16.03 7.08 5.20
C ASP A 60 -16.90 8.35 5.22
N PHE A 61 -16.85 9.11 4.13
CA PHE A 61 -17.54 10.38 3.86
C PHE A 61 -17.14 11.53 4.77
N ASN A 62 -15.89 11.57 5.20
CA ASN A 62 -15.38 12.66 6.03
C ASN A 62 -14.88 13.88 5.21
N GLY A 63 -14.82 13.76 3.87
CA GLY A 63 -14.33 14.79 2.96
C GLY A 63 -12.82 14.73 2.66
N ILE A 64 -12.13 13.69 3.13
CA ILE A 64 -10.70 13.41 2.94
C ILE A 64 -10.62 12.07 2.19
N ALA A 65 -9.74 11.97 1.20
CA ALA A 65 -9.54 10.72 0.50
C ALA A 65 -8.63 9.79 1.34
N GLU A 66 -9.11 8.61 1.71
CA GLU A 66 -8.29 7.57 2.36
C GLU A 66 -7.42 6.80 1.38
N GLN A 67 -7.84 6.70 0.12
CA GLN A 67 -7.08 6.01 -0.91
C GLN A 67 -6.90 6.90 -2.11
N VAL A 68 -5.66 7.02 -2.58
CA VAL A 68 -5.35 7.72 -3.83
C VAL A 68 -4.44 6.83 -4.66
N TRP A 69 -4.73 6.73 -5.95
CA TRP A 69 -3.88 6.05 -6.92
C TRP A 69 -3.50 7.00 -8.05
N PHE A 70 -2.31 6.80 -8.62
CA PHE A 70 -1.80 7.57 -9.74
C PHE A 70 -1.21 6.64 -10.81
N ASP A 71 -1.44 7.02 -12.06
CA ASP A 71 -0.69 6.58 -13.24
C ASP A 71 0.40 7.64 -13.48
N VAL A 72 1.67 7.31 -13.25
CA VAL A 72 2.77 8.27 -13.29
C VAL A 72 3.65 8.12 -14.53
N ASP A 73 3.58 6.99 -15.23
CA ASP A 73 4.31 6.76 -16.47
C ASP A 73 3.44 6.72 -17.74
N ASN A 74 2.13 6.90 -17.56
CA ASN A 74 1.12 7.07 -18.58
C ASN A 74 0.92 5.83 -19.48
N ASP A 75 0.86 4.65 -18.85
CA ASP A 75 0.62 3.38 -19.51
C ASP A 75 -0.84 2.87 -19.35
N CYS A 76 -1.69 3.67 -18.71
CA CYS A 76 -3.09 3.41 -18.41
C CYS A 76 -3.33 2.39 -17.28
N ARG A 77 -2.35 2.24 -16.40
CA ARG A 77 -2.41 1.41 -15.19
C ARG A 77 -2.00 2.23 -13.97
N TRP A 78 -2.21 1.62 -12.81
CA TRP A 78 -2.03 2.30 -11.54
C TRP A 78 -0.71 1.85 -10.91
N ASP A 79 0.23 2.78 -10.77
CA ASP A 79 1.59 2.46 -10.28
C ASP A 79 1.74 2.86 -8.82
N THR A 80 1.23 4.05 -8.48
CA THR A 80 1.47 4.67 -7.19
C THR A 80 0.21 4.63 -6.35
N ARG A 81 0.32 4.21 -5.09
CA ARG A 81 -0.77 4.22 -4.12
C ARG A 81 -0.40 5.02 -2.90
N GLN A 82 -1.31 5.88 -2.46
CA GLN A 82 -1.30 6.51 -1.15
C GLN A 82 -2.48 5.98 -0.34
N TYR A 83 -2.23 5.70 0.94
CA TYR A 83 -3.24 5.17 1.84
C TYR A 83 -3.18 5.86 3.21
N ASN A 84 -4.37 6.09 3.79
CA ASN A 84 -4.56 6.57 5.16
C ASN A 84 -5.78 5.87 5.79
N THR A 85 -5.61 5.19 6.93
CA THR A 85 -6.66 4.43 7.63
C THR A 85 -7.58 5.27 8.50
N ARG A 86 -7.58 6.61 8.38
CA ARG A 86 -8.44 7.54 9.15
C ARG A 86 -7.82 7.98 10.49
N GLY A 87 -6.52 8.27 10.45
CA GLY A 87 -5.67 8.61 11.59
C GLY A 87 -5.59 10.08 12.01
N GLY A 88 -6.53 10.95 11.61
CA GLY A 88 -6.64 12.33 12.13
C GLY A 88 -5.49 13.30 11.83
N ASP A 89 -4.33 12.84 11.34
CA ASP A 89 -3.33 13.70 10.76
C ASP A 89 -3.45 13.73 9.23
N ALA A 90 -3.02 14.84 8.63
CA ALA A 90 -3.15 15.08 7.19
C ALA A 90 -2.13 14.27 6.36
N PHE A 91 -1.50 13.24 6.95
CA PHE A 91 -0.38 12.52 6.35
C PHE A 91 -0.78 11.11 5.91
N HIS A 92 0.00 10.55 4.99
CA HIS A 92 -0.25 9.24 4.41
C HIS A 92 0.44 8.17 5.25
N GLU A 93 -0.29 7.14 5.64
CA GLU A 93 0.26 5.99 6.38
C GLU A 93 1.11 5.10 5.49
N GLU A 94 0.76 5.03 4.20
CA GLU A 94 1.46 4.25 3.20
C GLU A 94 1.64 5.06 1.92
N LEU A 95 2.81 4.93 1.31
CA LEU A 95 3.06 5.33 -0.08
C LEU A 95 3.84 4.22 -0.78
N SER A 96 3.26 3.64 -1.82
CA SER A 96 3.87 2.54 -2.58
C SER A 96 4.04 2.87 -4.05
N TYR A 97 5.05 2.27 -4.69
CA TYR A 97 5.33 2.36 -6.12
C TYR A 97 5.48 0.93 -6.69
N ASP A 98 4.60 0.55 -7.61
CA ASP A 98 4.55 -0.70 -8.37
C ASP A 98 4.66 -0.37 -9.87
N MET A 99 5.85 0.03 -10.30
CA MET A 99 6.15 0.63 -11.62
C MET A 99 6.22 -0.39 -12.76
N ASN A 100 5.91 -1.66 -12.49
CA ASN A 100 5.76 -2.70 -13.50
C ASN A 100 4.39 -3.40 -13.40
N GLU A 101 3.53 -2.86 -12.54
CA GLU A 101 2.16 -3.27 -12.25
C GLU A 101 1.99 -4.78 -12.03
N ASN A 102 2.96 -5.40 -11.34
CA ASN A 102 2.95 -6.84 -11.08
C ASN A 102 2.18 -7.21 -9.79
N GLY A 103 1.68 -6.20 -9.07
CA GLY A 103 0.98 -6.31 -7.79
C GLY A 103 1.90 -6.32 -6.58
N VAL A 104 3.18 -5.95 -6.74
CA VAL A 104 4.21 -5.98 -5.71
C VAL A 104 5.04 -4.70 -5.81
N PRO A 105 4.91 -3.78 -4.85
CA PRO A 105 5.65 -2.52 -4.92
C PRO A 105 7.17 -2.72 -4.86
N GLU A 106 7.92 -2.07 -5.75
CA GLU A 106 9.37 -1.94 -5.64
C GLU A 106 9.77 -1.09 -4.43
N TYR A 107 8.97 -0.08 -4.12
CA TYR A 107 9.19 0.83 -3.00
C TYR A 107 7.94 0.96 -2.15
N LEU A 108 8.13 0.92 -0.84
CA LEU A 108 7.07 1.12 0.14
C LEU A 108 7.59 2.02 1.27
N LEU A 109 6.99 3.18 1.43
CA LEU A 109 7.16 4.06 2.57
C LEU A 109 6.03 3.83 3.56
N GLN A 110 6.36 3.77 4.84
CA GLN A 110 5.40 3.49 5.90
C GLN A 110 5.58 4.46 7.07
N ASP A 111 4.48 5.11 7.42
CA ASP A 111 4.29 5.84 8.67
C ASP A 111 3.58 4.91 9.66
N ILE A 112 4.17 4.74 10.84
CA ILE A 112 3.65 3.85 11.88
C ILE A 112 3.18 4.59 13.13
N ASP A 113 3.38 5.90 13.21
CA ASP A 113 3.07 6.70 14.40
C ASP A 113 2.14 7.90 14.16
N GLN A 114 1.61 8.05 12.94
CA GLN A 114 0.64 9.07 12.52
C GLN A 114 1.16 10.47 12.82
N ARG A 115 2.36 10.76 12.29
CA ARG A 115 3.00 12.05 12.38
C ARG A 115 3.60 12.45 11.03
N VAL A 116 3.98 13.71 10.93
CA VAL A 116 4.68 14.24 9.76
C VAL A 116 5.93 13.40 9.44
N GLY A 117 5.87 12.66 8.34
CA GLY A 117 7.00 11.93 7.78
C GLY A 117 6.71 10.45 7.59
N TYR A 118 7.76 9.70 7.26
CA TYR A 118 7.73 8.24 7.19
C TYR A 118 8.86 7.70 8.07
N GLU A 119 8.63 6.58 8.74
CA GLU A 119 9.66 5.93 9.56
C GLU A 119 10.48 4.94 8.74
N TRP A 120 9.83 4.23 7.83
CA TRP A 120 10.41 3.12 7.09
C TRP A 120 10.39 3.33 5.59
N LEU A 121 11.47 2.87 4.96
CA LEU A 121 11.53 2.55 3.54
C LEU A 121 11.81 1.05 3.39
N TYR A 122 10.94 0.37 2.65
CA TYR A 122 11.13 -0.99 2.18
C TYR A 122 11.41 -0.98 0.68
N ILE A 123 12.33 -1.84 0.23
CA ILE A 123 12.71 -1.98 -1.18
C ILE A 123 12.73 -3.47 -1.52
N ASP A 124 12.02 -3.84 -2.58
CA ASP A 124 12.08 -5.16 -3.22
C ASP A 124 13.03 -5.05 -4.42
N LEU A 125 14.25 -5.55 -4.27
CA LEU A 125 15.34 -5.37 -5.22
C LEU A 125 15.27 -6.35 -6.39
N ASN A 126 14.58 -7.47 -6.22
CA ASN A 126 14.56 -8.56 -7.20
C ASN A 126 13.14 -8.93 -7.66
N GLN A 127 12.11 -8.25 -7.14
CA GLN A 127 10.69 -8.46 -7.42
C GLN A 127 10.21 -9.88 -7.07
N ASP A 128 10.73 -10.47 -5.98
CA ASP A 128 10.36 -11.80 -5.49
C ASP A 128 9.28 -11.77 -4.39
N ARG A 129 8.70 -10.60 -4.13
CA ARG A 129 7.69 -10.34 -3.09
C ARG A 129 8.24 -10.33 -1.68
N ARG A 130 9.54 -10.12 -1.53
CA ARG A 130 10.20 -10.01 -0.23
C ARG A 130 11.09 -8.80 -0.23
N PHE A 131 10.73 -7.82 0.59
CA PHE A 131 11.58 -6.67 0.84
C PHE A 131 12.92 -7.11 1.46
N GLU A 132 14.02 -6.98 0.72
CA GLU A 132 15.35 -7.34 1.19
C GLU A 132 16.04 -6.17 1.88
N ALA A 133 15.70 -4.94 1.49
CA ALA A 133 16.22 -3.74 2.14
C ALA A 133 15.12 -3.06 2.94
N LYS A 134 15.39 -2.88 4.23
CA LYS A 134 14.57 -2.11 5.16
C LYS A 134 15.45 -1.04 5.80
N ARG A 135 15.06 0.22 5.66
CA ARG A 135 15.80 1.35 6.22
C ARG A 135 14.92 2.20 7.11
N ILE A 136 15.40 2.50 8.31
CA ILE A 136 14.85 3.60 9.11
C ILE A 136 15.28 4.91 8.43
N ILE A 137 14.32 5.74 8.07
CA ILE A 137 14.58 7.03 7.45
C ILE A 137 15.28 7.94 8.47
N PRO A 138 16.49 8.48 8.18
CA PRO A 138 17.18 9.35 9.12
C PRO A 138 16.35 10.58 9.49
N GLY A 139 16.31 10.92 10.77
CA GLY A 139 15.53 12.04 11.28
C GLY A 139 14.05 11.74 11.58
N SER A 140 13.54 10.57 11.21
CA SER A 140 12.20 10.11 11.60
C SER A 140 12.05 9.98 13.12
N SER A 141 10.82 9.86 13.59
CA SER A 141 10.53 9.64 15.02
C SER A 141 11.20 8.35 15.52
N LEU A 142 11.16 7.30 14.71
CA LEU A 142 11.77 6.01 15.00
C LEU A 142 13.30 6.09 15.00
N ASP A 143 13.91 6.83 14.09
CA ASP A 143 15.37 7.10 14.12
C ASP A 143 15.77 7.79 15.42
N ARG A 144 15.01 8.80 15.84
CA ARG A 144 15.27 9.52 17.09
C ARG A 144 15.17 8.59 18.31
N LEU A 145 14.09 7.82 18.41
CA LEU A 145 13.90 6.85 19.48
C LEU A 145 15.03 5.82 19.53
N ASN A 146 15.45 5.29 18.38
CA ASN A 146 16.53 4.33 18.29
C ASN A 146 17.87 4.94 18.73
N ARG A 147 18.17 6.18 18.32
CA ARG A 147 19.36 6.90 18.76
C ARG A 147 19.37 7.16 20.26
N ASP A 148 18.24 7.58 20.84
CA ASP A 148 18.15 7.86 22.27
C ASP A 148 18.27 6.56 23.10
N ASN A 149 17.66 5.46 22.67
CA ASN A 149 17.84 4.15 23.30
C ASN A 149 19.30 3.69 23.27
N ASN A 150 19.98 3.85 22.13
CA ASN A 150 21.40 3.49 22.01
C ASN A 150 22.30 4.35 22.92
N ARG A 151 21.97 5.65 23.09
CA ARG A 151 22.67 6.51 24.06
C ARG A 151 22.50 6.01 25.49
N LEU A 152 21.27 5.67 25.90
CA LEU A 152 21.00 5.14 27.24
C LEU A 152 21.78 3.85 27.53
N LEU A 153 21.89 2.94 26.54
CA LEU A 153 22.68 1.71 26.68
C LEU A 153 24.17 2.00 26.88
N VAL A 154 24.73 2.96 26.14
CA VAL A 154 26.14 3.37 26.29
C VAL A 154 26.38 3.99 27.67
N ASP A 155 25.47 4.85 28.14
CA ASP A 155 25.57 5.48 29.45
C ASP A 155 25.50 4.45 30.59
N MET A 156 24.58 3.48 30.51
CA MET A 156 24.48 2.38 31.48
C MET A 156 25.76 1.53 31.53
N THR A 157 26.30 1.15 30.37
CA THR A 157 27.53 0.36 30.27
C THR A 157 28.73 1.12 30.83
N THR A 158 28.80 2.42 30.58
CA THR A 158 29.85 3.30 31.10
C THR A 158 29.76 3.41 32.62
N GLN A 159 28.56 3.60 33.18
CA GLN A 159 28.35 3.65 34.63
C GLN A 159 28.71 2.32 35.31
N GLN A 160 28.36 1.18 34.70
CA GLN A 160 28.74 -0.12 35.23
C GLN A 160 30.26 -0.31 35.26
N THR A 161 30.95 0.07 34.18
CA THR A 161 32.41 0.00 34.08
C THR A 161 33.08 0.90 35.14
N LEU A 162 32.58 2.12 35.34
CA LEU A 162 33.07 3.03 36.38
C LEU A 162 32.88 2.45 37.79
N ASN A 163 31.75 1.80 38.05
CA ASN A 163 31.48 1.15 39.33
C ASN A 163 32.42 -0.04 39.58
N ASP A 164 32.72 -0.83 38.56
CA ASP A 164 33.64 -1.97 38.69
C ASP A 164 35.09 -1.51 38.92
N ILE A 165 35.54 -0.44 38.23
CA ILE A 165 36.85 0.18 38.49
C ILE A 165 36.94 0.68 39.93
N ARG A 166 35.90 1.37 40.43
CA ARG A 166 35.85 1.86 41.82
C ARG A 166 35.92 0.72 42.84
N ARG A 167 35.22 -0.39 42.58
CA ARG A 167 35.25 -1.59 43.44
C ARG A 167 36.62 -2.26 43.45
N TRP A 168 37.35 -2.23 42.33
CA TRP A 168 38.71 -2.77 42.25
C TRP A 168 39.69 -1.88 43.02
N ALA A 169 39.60 -0.56 42.85
CA ALA A 169 40.49 0.40 43.51
C ALA A 169 40.31 0.49 45.04
N SER A 170 39.19 0.00 45.58
CA SER A 170 38.92 -0.01 47.02
C SER A 170 39.38 -1.30 47.74
N ARG A 171 40.06 -2.21 47.06
CA ARG A 171 40.66 -3.43 47.64
C ARG A 171 42.14 -3.24 47.87
#